data_AF-A0A0F3MAE9-F1
#
_entry.id   AF-A0A0F3MAE9-F1
#
_cell.length_a   1.000
_cell.length_b   1.000
_cell.length_c   1.000
_cell.angle_alpha   90.00
_cell.angle_beta   90.00
_cell.angle_gamma   90.00
#
_symmetry.space_group_name_H-M   'P 1'
#
loop_
_entity.id
_entity.type
_entity.pdbx_description
1 polymer ?
#
loop_
_entity_poly.entity_id
_entity_poly.type
_entity_poly.pdbx_seq_one_letter_code
_entity_poly.pdbx_strand_id
1 'polypeptide(L)'
;MLKLEISDSGPTRINLKDEKINDILMYTQNTVEVVVHESGYLFIAPREEGNKVYLTVIGEHKTIQDLMLTFTSNSKPCNAC
;
A
#
# COMPACT_ATOMS: atom_id res chain seq x y z
N MET A 1 8.09 10.84 -6.01
CA MET A 1 7.21 9.64 -6.01
C MET A 1 8.06 8.37 -6.00
N LEU A 2 7.87 7.52 -4.98
CA LEU A 2 8.51 6.21 -4.84
C LEU A 2 7.64 5.13 -5.47
N LYS A 3 8.25 4.13 -6.13
CA LYS A 3 7.54 3.03 -6.78
C LYS A 3 7.87 1.73 -6.05
N LEU A 4 6.84 0.99 -5.66
CA LEU A 4 6.99 -0.27 -4.93
C LEU A 4 6.17 -1.36 -5.62
N GLU A 5 6.76 -2.55 -5.71
CA GLU A 5 6.05 -3.78 -6.03
C GLU A 5 5.76 -4.50 -4.72
N ILE A 6 4.49 -4.88 -4.50
CA ILE A 6 4.03 -5.49 -3.26
C ILE A 6 3.22 -6.75 -3.57
N SER A 7 3.24 -7.73 -2.66
CA SER A 7 2.58 -9.01 -2.87
C SER A 7 1.07 -8.86 -3.00
N ASP A 8 0.45 -9.57 -3.94
CA ASP A 8 -1.00 -9.66 -4.06
C ASP A 8 -1.65 -10.62 -3.03
N SER A 9 -0.83 -11.43 -2.36
CA SER A 9 -1.28 -12.52 -1.49
C SER A 9 -1.50 -12.13 -0.02
N GLY A 10 -1.28 -10.87 0.36
CA GLY A 10 -1.45 -10.44 1.75
C GLY A 10 -1.22 -8.95 1.99
N PRO A 11 -1.52 -8.48 3.21
CA PRO A 11 -1.34 -7.09 3.57
C PRO A 11 0.13 -6.70 3.66
N THR A 12 0.45 -5.51 3.15
CA THR A 12 1.75 -4.87 3.29
C THR A 12 1.67 -3.74 4.31
N ARG A 13 2.64 -3.69 5.23
CA ARG A 13 2.79 -2.61 6.22
C ARG A 13 3.80 -1.58 5.73
N ILE A 14 3.42 -0.31 5.70
CA ILE A 14 4.25 0.84 5.34
C ILE A 14 4.38 1.77 6.54
N ASN A 15 5.56 2.34 6.73
CA ASN A 15 5.85 3.33 7.74
C ASN A 15 6.68 4.49 7.19
N LEU A 16 6.52 5.67 7.77
CA LEU A 16 7.49 6.75 7.62
C LEU A 16 8.54 6.61 8.71
N LYS A 17 9.78 7.02 8.41
CA LYS A 17 10.87 6.95 9.38
C LYS A 17 10.69 8.08 10.40
N ASP A 18 10.79 7.73 11.69
CA ASP A 18 10.69 8.67 12.81
C ASP A 18 9.37 9.47 12.88
N GLU A 19 8.31 8.96 12.23
CA GLU A 19 7.04 9.68 12.10
C GLU A 19 5.85 8.72 12.01
N LYS A 20 4.74 9.11 12.64
CA LYS A 20 3.45 8.43 12.46
C LYS A 20 2.74 8.92 11.21
N ILE A 21 2.19 7.98 10.44
CA ILE A 21 1.24 8.30 9.37
C ILE A 21 -0.10 8.68 10.02
N ASN A 22 -0.62 9.86 9.68
CA ASN A 22 -1.88 10.37 10.22
C ASN A 22 -3.00 10.42 9.18
N ASP A 23 -2.66 10.54 7.91
CA ASP A 23 -3.62 10.72 6.83
C ASP A 23 -3.06 10.18 5.51
N ILE A 24 -3.97 9.87 4.59
CA ILE A 24 -3.66 9.41 3.24
C ILE A 24 -4.60 10.04 2.23
N LEU A 25 -4.08 10.32 1.04
CA LEU A 25 -4.90 10.62 -0.14
C LEU A 25 -4.72 9.48 -1.12
N MET A 26 -5.82 8.89 -1.58
CA MET A 26 -5.79 7.78 -2.53
C MET A 26 -6.58 8.15 -3.79
N TYR A 27 -5.94 7.99 -4.96
CA TYR A 27 -6.52 8.40 -6.24
C TYR A 27 -7.40 7.32 -6.88
N THR A 28 -7.08 6.03 -6.69
CA THR A 28 -7.91 4.90 -7.15
C THR A 28 -8.70 4.34 -5.98
N GLN A 29 -9.94 4.82 -5.83
CA GLN A 29 -10.86 4.34 -4.80
C GLN A 29 -11.41 2.96 -5.17
N ASN A 30 -11.52 2.05 -4.19
CA ASN A 30 -12.12 0.70 -4.26
C ASN A 30 -11.27 -0.46 -4.78
N THR A 31 -10.02 -0.26 -5.22
CA THR A 31 -9.16 -1.37 -5.68
C THR A 31 -8.35 -2.03 -4.55
N VAL A 32 -8.31 -1.39 -3.38
CA VAL A 32 -7.53 -1.81 -2.22
C VAL A 32 -8.28 -1.60 -0.91
N GLU A 33 -7.90 -2.39 0.08
CA GLU A 33 -8.21 -2.13 1.48
C GLU A 33 -7.04 -1.38 2.10
N VAL A 34 -7.34 -0.27 2.78
CA VAL A 34 -6.33 0.59 3.39
C VAL A 34 -6.76 0.95 4.80
N VAL A 35 -5.85 0.79 5.76
CA VAL A 35 -6.08 1.12 7.17
C VAL A 35 -4.89 1.89 7.71
N VAL A 36 -5.14 3.08 8.26
CA VAL A 36 -4.18 3.82 9.10
C VAL A 36 -4.40 3.35 10.53
N HIS A 37 -3.44 2.60 11.07
CA HIS A 37 -3.50 2.08 12.43
C HIS A 37 -3.10 3.16 13.44
N GLU A 38 -3.64 3.10 14.66
CA GLU A 38 -3.38 4.09 15.74
C GLU A 38 -1.89 4.24 16.10
N SER A 39 -1.08 3.21 15.83
CA SER A 39 0.38 3.27 16.01
C SER A 39 1.11 4.12 14.97
N GLY A 40 0.43 4.62 13.93
CA GLY A 40 1.01 5.38 12.83
C GLY A 40 1.51 4.54 11.65
N TYR A 41 1.08 3.28 11.55
CA TYR A 41 1.40 2.41 10.41
C TYR A 41 0.26 2.39 9.40
N LEU A 42 0.62 2.31 8.13
CA LEU A 42 -0.31 2.10 7.03
C LEU A 42 -0.32 0.62 6.67
N PHE A 43 -1.49 -0.01 6.68
CA PHE A 43 -1.70 -1.35 6.14
C PHE A 43 -2.45 -1.25 4.84
N ILE A 44 -1.97 -1.94 3.81
CA ILE A 44 -2.62 -2.01 2.51
C ILE A 44 -2.72 -3.45 2.02
N ALA A 45 -3.89 -3.84 1.54
CA ALA A 45 -4.13 -5.14 0.91
C ALA A 45 -4.87 -4.96 -0.42
N PRO A 46 -4.61 -5.80 -1.43
CA PRO A 46 -5.36 -5.78 -2.68
C PRO A 46 -6.79 -6.28 -2.46
N ARG A 47 -7.76 -5.67 -3.14
CA ARG A 47 -9.12 -6.23 -3.29
C ARG A 47 -9.28 -6.99 -4.61
N GLU A 48 -8.57 -6.56 -5.64
CA GLU A 48 -8.60 -7.13 -6.99
C GLU A 48 -7.18 -7.21 -7.56
N GLU A 49 -6.90 -8.24 -8.36
CA GLU A 49 -5.61 -8.45 -9.02
C GLU A 49 -5.32 -7.36 -10.06
N GLY A 50 -4.04 -6.98 -10.19
CA GLY A 50 -3.55 -6.20 -11.34
C GLY A 50 -3.68 -4.67 -11.25
N ASN A 51 -4.07 -4.12 -10.10
CA ASN A 51 -4.28 -2.68 -9.97
C ASN A 51 -3.02 -1.89 -9.59
N LYS A 52 -2.81 -0.75 -10.28
CA LYS A 52 -1.88 0.30 -9.84
C LYS A 52 -2.58 1.22 -8.85
N VAL A 53 -1.93 1.48 -7.73
CA VAL A 53 -2.44 2.39 -6.71
C VAL A 53 -1.52 3.57 -6.57
N TYR A 54 -2.10 4.76 -6.66
CA TYR A 54 -1.42 6.01 -6.37
C TYR A 54 -1.94 6.51 -5.03
N LEU A 55 -1.03 6.76 -4.11
CA LEU A 55 -1.36 7.31 -2.79
C LEU A 55 -0.33 8.34 -2.37
N THR A 56 -0.81 9.36 -1.66
CA THR A 56 0.02 10.30 -0.92
C THR A 56 -0.11 9.96 0.55
N VAL A 57 1.01 9.67 1.20
CA VAL A 57 1.09 9.42 2.63
C VAL A 57 1.48 10.72 3.32
N ILE A 58 0.73 11.10 4.35
CA ILE A 58 0.97 12.30 5.15
C ILE A 58 1.34 11.87 6.57
N GLY A 59 2.44 12.41 7.07
CA GLY A 59 2.90 12.19 8.42
C GLY A 59 2.45 13.27 9.40
N GLU A 60 2.59 12.98 10.69
CA GLU A 60 2.21 13.88 11.79
C GLU A 60 2.93 15.25 11.76
N HIS A 61 4.18 15.28 11.29
CA HIS A 61 5.01 16.48 11.10
C HIS A 61 4.89 17.07 9.70
N LYS A 62 3.81 16.73 8.97
CA LYS A 62 3.52 17.21 7.61
C LYS A 62 4.53 16.74 6.56
N THR A 63 5.28 15.67 6.81
CA THR A 63 6.00 14.98 5.73
C THR A 63 4.99 14.46 4.73
N ILE A 64 5.29 14.64 3.45
CA ILE A 64 4.46 14.18 2.34
C ILE A 64 5.30 13.22 1.50
N GLN A 65 4.78 12.02 1.26
CA GLN A 65 5.42 11.02 0.42
C GLN A 65 4.42 10.41 -0.56
N ASP A 66 4.64 10.65 -1.86
CA ASP A 66 3.86 10.01 -2.91
C ASP A 66 4.41 8.61 -3.22
N LEU A 67 3.52 7.64 -3.28
CA LEU A 67 3.79 6.24 -3.59
C LEU A 67 2.98 5.79 -4.80
N MET A 68 3.59 4.97 -5.64
CA MET A 68 2.93 4.18 -6.67
C MET A 68 3.16 2.71 -6.36
N LEU A 69 2.08 1.99 -6.07
CA LEU A 69 2.11 0.57 -5.74
C LEU A 69 1.62 -0.24 -6.93
N THR A 70 2.31 -1.34 -7.21
CA THR A 70 1.86 -2.37 -8.15
C THR A 70 1.77 -3.68 -7.40
N PHE A 71 0.59 -4.30 -7.40
CA PHE A 71 0.46 -5.65 -6.83
C PHE A 71 1.00 -6.67 -7.81
N THR A 72 1.88 -7.55 -7.33
CA THR A 72 2.48 -8.61 -8.12
C THR A 72 2.13 -9.96 -7.53
N SER A 73 1.72 -10.88 -8.42
CA SER A 73 1.48 -12.26 -8.03
C SER A 73 2.80 -13.01 -7.90
N ASN A 74 3.00 -13.58 -6.72
CA ASN A 74 4.05 -14.59 -6.52
C ASN A 74 3.52 -16.01 -6.76
N SER A 75 2.29 -16.15 -7.28
CA SER A 75 1.78 -17.45 -7.69
C SER A 75 2.66 -17.99 -8.81
N LYS A 76 3.53 -18.96 -8.46
CA LYS A 76 3.99 -19.91 -9.47
C LYS A 76 2.73 -20.57 -10.02
N PRO A 77 2.53 -20.68 -11.35
CA PRO A 77 1.44 -21.49 -11.87
C PRO A 77 1.56 -22.88 -11.24
N CYS A 78 0.50 -23.32 -10.54
CA CYS A 78 0.47 -24.63 -9.93
C CYS A 78 0.34 -25.67 -11.06
N ASN A 79 1.46 -25.99 -11.69
CA ASN A 79 1.54 -27.03 -12.70
C ASN A 79 1.73 -28.38 -11.98
N ALA A 80 0.66 -28.92 -11.37
CA ALA A 80 0.40 -30.37 -11.17
C ALA A 80 -0.61 -30.63 -10.02
N CYS A 81 -1.71 -31.30 -10.36
CA CYS A 81 -2.26 -32.49 -9.69
C CYS A 81 -2.97 -33.33 -10.75
#